data_AF-A0A2V7JYD7-F1
#
_entry.id   AF-A0A2V7JYD7-F1
#
_cell.length_a   1.000
_cell.length_b   1.000
_cell.length_c   1.000
_cell.angle_alpha   90.00
_cell.angle_beta   90.00
_cell.angle_gamma   90.00
#
_symmetry.space_group_name_H-M   'P 1'
#
loop_
_entity.id
_entity.type
_entity.pdbx_description
1 polymer ?
#
loop_
_entity_poly.entity_id
_entity_poly.type
_entity_poly.pdbx_seq_one_letter_code
_entity_poly.pdbx_strand_id
1 'polypeptide(L)'
;MRHQFPLGLVAALAGALAGCGDSSGPGANQSFRATDPSGDTFGSQTVQPDLTAFTIVHDTGGIDVMLDFTANVQSPVTGGTNVVVGFIDLD
;
A
#
# COMPACT_ATOMS: atom_id res chain seq x y z
N MET A 1 24.20 9.35 -3.16
CA MET A 1 23.71 8.11 -3.82
C MET A 1 22.41 8.47 -4.51
N ARG A 2 22.27 8.13 -5.80
CA ARG A 2 21.10 8.52 -6.60
C ARG A 2 19.95 7.57 -6.27
N HIS A 3 18.88 8.08 -5.65
CA HIS A 3 17.64 7.33 -5.44
C HIS A 3 16.94 7.15 -6.78
N GLN A 4 17.19 6.01 -7.43
CA GLN A 4 16.37 5.57 -8.55
C GLN A 4 15.09 5.01 -7.96
N PHE A 5 14.04 5.84 -7.94
CA PHE A 5 12.69 5.30 -7.83
C PHE A 5 12.49 4.32 -8.99
N PRO A 6 12.06 3.07 -8.75
CA PRO A 6 11.77 2.16 -9.84
C PRO A 6 10.66 2.81 -10.67
N LEU A 7 10.98 3.16 -11.92
CA LEU A 7 10.06 3.75 -12.90
C LEU A 7 8.74 2.94 -13.02
N GLY A 8 8.77 1.65 -12.64
CA GLY A 8 7.60 0.77 -12.57
C GLY A 8 6.59 1.14 -11.48
N LEU A 9 7.02 1.59 -10.30
CA LEU A 9 6.11 1.95 -9.20
C LEU A 9 5.34 3.24 -9.53
N VAL A 10 6.02 4.22 -10.12
CA VAL A 10 5.41 5.48 -10.58
C VAL A 10 4.44 5.22 -11.75
N ALA A 11 4.80 4.32 -12.66
CA ALA A 11 3.93 3.93 -13.78
C ALA A 11 2.70 3.13 -13.33
N ALA A 12 2.84 2.25 -12.33
CA ALA A 12 1.72 1.51 -11.74
C ALA A 12 0.76 2.44 -10.99
N LEU A 13 1.29 3.44 -10.27
CA LEU A 13 0.50 4.45 -9.57
C LEU A 13 -0.28 5.34 -10.55
N ALA A 14 0.37 5.81 -11.62
CA ALA A 14 -0.30 6.62 -12.65
C ALA A 14 -1.40 5.85 -13.41
N GLY A 15 -1.21 4.54 -13.62
CA GLY A 15 -2.24 3.67 -14.19
C GLY A 15 -3.44 3.44 -13.27
N ALA A 16 -3.21 3.41 -11.95
CA ALA A 16 -4.28 3.26 -10.96
C ALA A 16 -5.21 4.49 -10.92
N LEU A 17 -4.66 5.71 -10.99
CA LEU A 17 -5.48 6.94 -11.00
C LEU A 17 -6.30 7.11 -12.29
N ALA A 18 -5.82 6.61 -13.43
CA ALA A 18 -6.56 6.67 -14.69
C ALA A 18 -7.70 5.64 -14.80
N GLY A 19 -7.68 4.59 -13.95
CA GLY A 19 -8.71 3.56 -13.89
C GLY A 19 -9.88 3.89 -12.96
N CYS A 20 -9.75 4.92 -12.12
CA CYS A 20 -10.82 5.48 -11.31
C CYS A 20 -11.73 6.35 -12.19
N GLY A 21 -12.51 5.70 -13.07
CA GLY A 21 -13.58 6.37 -13.81
C GLY A 21 -14.66 6.91 -12.86
N ASP A 22 -15.25 8.05 -13.23
CA ASP A 22 -16.33 8.77 -12.55
C ASP A 22 -17.19 7.89 -11.62
N SER A 23 -17.06 8.13 -10.32
CA SER A 23 -17.77 7.43 -9.24
C SER A 23 -19.21 7.95 -9.05
N SER A 24 -19.98 8.11 -10.12
CA SER A 24 -21.37 8.60 -10.07
C SER A 24 -22.44 7.50 -10.11
N GLY A 25 -22.09 6.25 -9.82
CA GLY A 25 -23.01 5.09 -9.84
C GLY A 25 -23.23 4.46 -8.46
N PRO A 26 -24.45 3.96 -8.14
CA PRO A 26 -24.76 3.44 -6.81
C PRO A 26 -24.07 2.10 -6.53
N GLY A 27 -23.16 2.08 -5.55
CA GLY A 27 -23.04 1.00 -4.55
C GLY A 27 -22.44 -0.36 -4.96
N ALA A 28 -21.45 -0.42 -5.86
CA ALA A 28 -20.66 -1.63 -6.03
C ALA A 28 -19.39 -1.57 -5.15
N ASN A 29 -19.09 -2.64 -4.41
CA ASN A 29 -17.80 -2.79 -3.72
C ASN A 29 -16.69 -2.70 -4.77
N GLN A 30 -15.89 -1.64 -4.71
CA GLN A 30 -14.73 -1.47 -5.56
C GLN A 30 -13.52 -1.98 -4.82
N SER A 31 -12.80 -2.93 -5.41
CA SER A 31 -11.52 -3.39 -4.87
C SER A 31 -10.42 -3.22 -5.90
N PHE A 32 -9.30 -2.71 -5.43
CA PHE A 32 -8.07 -2.61 -6.19
C PHE A 32 -6.94 -3.29 -5.41
N ARG A 33 -6.11 -4.06 -6.10
CA ARG A 33 -4.93 -4.70 -5.52
C ARG A 33 -3.72 -4.48 -6.42
N ALA A 34 -2.68 -3.89 -5.86
CA ALA A 34 -1.34 -3.87 -6.44
C ALA A 34 -0.46 -4.87 -5.68
N THR A 35 0.37 -5.61 -6.41
CA THR A 35 1.32 -6.58 -5.83
C THR A 35 2.75 -6.10 -6.03
N ASP A 36 3.59 -6.40 -5.05
CA ASP A 36 5.03 -6.11 -5.03
C ASP A 36 5.80 -7.42 -4.81
N PRO A 37 6.87 -7.72 -5.59
CA PRO A 37 7.63 -8.94 -5.40
C PRO A 37 8.32 -8.99 -4.03
N SER A 38 8.29 -10.16 -3.38
CA SER A 38 9.01 -10.37 -2.14
C SER A 38 10.53 -10.18 -2.29
N GLY A 39 11.17 -9.67 -1.24
CA GLY A 39 12.61 -9.49 -1.18
C GLY A 39 13.07 -8.10 -1.63
N ASP A 40 12.15 -7.20 -1.99
CA ASP A 40 12.42 -5.78 -2.19
C ASP A 40 12.12 -4.99 -0.91
N THR A 41 12.97 -5.20 0.08
CA THR A 41 12.81 -4.58 1.41
C THR A 41 13.11 -3.08 1.37
N PHE A 42 12.41 -2.30 2.20
CA PHE A 42 12.73 -0.88 2.42
C PHE A 42 13.29 -0.59 3.82
N GLY A 43 14.14 0.43 3.92
CA GLY A 43 14.79 0.87 5.16
C GLY A 43 16.20 0.32 5.36
N SER A 44 16.77 0.49 6.56
CA SER A 44 18.16 0.12 6.88
C SER A 44 18.33 -0.55 8.25
N GLN A 45 17.23 -0.99 8.87
CA GLN A 45 17.25 -1.63 10.19
C GLN A 45 17.51 -3.13 10.06
N THR A 46 17.77 -3.82 11.18
CA THR A 46 18.02 -5.27 11.21
C THR A 46 16.83 -6.08 10.68
N VAL A 47 15.60 -5.60 10.94
CA VAL A 47 14.39 -6.11 10.32
C VAL A 47 13.89 -5.04 9.36
N GLN A 48 13.99 -5.33 8.07
CA GLN A 48 13.48 -4.45 7.03
C GLN A 48 12.09 -4.94 6.61
N PRO A 49 11.05 -4.09 6.67
CA PRO A 49 9.75 -4.43 6.11
C PRO A 49 9.86 -4.65 4.59
N ASP A 50 9.08 -5.61 4.11
CA ASP A 50 9.02 -6.05 2.72
C ASP A 50 7.54 -6.18 2.38
N LEU A 51 7.05 -5.17 1.65
CA LEU A 51 5.65 -5.07 1.24
C LEU A 51 5.44 -6.03 0.07
N THR A 52 4.30 -6.71 0.04
CA THR A 52 3.98 -7.67 -1.03
C THR A 52 2.67 -7.36 -1.73
N ALA A 53 1.81 -6.57 -1.08
CA ALA A 53 0.65 -6.01 -1.73
C ALA A 53 0.06 -4.82 -0.97
N PHE A 54 -0.66 -4.03 -1.75
CA PHE A 54 -1.51 -2.94 -1.30
C PHE A 54 -2.91 -3.18 -1.84
N THR A 55 -3.91 -3.19 -0.96
CA THR A 55 -5.31 -3.38 -1.33
C THR A 55 -6.14 -2.22 -0.82
N ILE A 56 -6.96 -1.64 -1.70
CA ILE A 56 -8.01 -0.69 -1.32
C ILE A 56 -9.34 -1.38 -1.56
N VAL A 57 -10.21 -1.35 -0.55
CA VAL A 57 -11.62 -1.73 -0.69
C VAL A 57 -12.48 -0.53 -0.34
N HIS A 58 -13.37 -0.15 -1.24
CA HIS A 58 -14.38 0.88 -1.00
C HIS A 58 -15.76 0.24 -1.03
N ASP A 59 -16.52 0.42 0.05
CA ASP A 59 -17.91 0.00 0.18
C ASP A 59 -18.78 1.12 0.76
N THR A 60 -20.03 0.81 1.10
CA THR A 60 -20.96 1.80 1.67
C THR A 60 -20.55 2.31 3.06
N GLY A 61 -19.65 1.63 3.75
CA GLY A 61 -19.15 1.95 5.09
C GLY A 61 -17.86 2.76 5.11
N GLY A 62 -17.13 2.84 3.98
CA GLY A 62 -15.93 3.65 3.85
C GLY A 62 -14.86 3.02 2.96
N ILE A 63 -13.61 3.39 3.24
CA ILE A 63 -12.42 2.89 2.55
C ILE A 63 -11.58 2.10 3.55
N ASP A 64 -11.34 0.83 3.24
CA ASP A 64 -10.36 -0.01 3.91
C ASP A 64 -9.06 -0.03 3.10
N VAL A 65 -7.95 0.24 3.77
CA VAL A 65 -6.60 0.15 3.19
C VAL A 65 -5.84 -0.96 3.89
N MET A 66 -5.34 -1.92 3.12
CA MET A 66 -4.63 -3.09 3.62
C MET A 66 -3.23 -3.19 3.01
N LEU A 67 -2.24 -3.41 3.87
CA LEU A 67 -0.83 -3.56 3.52
C LEU A 67 -0.37 -4.97 3.94
N ASP A 68 0.08 -5.77 2.97
CA ASP A 68 0.57 -7.12 3.21
C ASP A 68 2.10 -7.14 3.27
N PHE A 69 2.68 -7.71 4.33
CA PHE A 69 4.13 -7.80 4.51
C PHE A 69 4.60 -9.26 4.60
N THR A 70 5.82 -9.56 4.15
CA THR A 70 6.41 -10.91 4.36
C THR A 70 6.77 -11.18 5.82
N ALA A 71 7.08 -10.13 6.58
CA ALA A 71 7.37 -10.20 8.01
C ALA A 71 6.10 -9.89 8.84
N ASN A 72 6.04 -10.45 10.06
CA ASN A 72 4.99 -10.09 11.01
C ASN A 72 5.20 -8.65 11.50
N VAL A 73 4.37 -7.72 11.01
CA VAL A 73 4.38 -6.31 11.42
C VAL A 73 3.52 -6.12 12.66
N GLN A 74 4.10 -5.48 13.67
CA GLN A 74 3.47 -5.19 14.94
C GLN A 74 2.84 -3.79 14.92
N SER A 75 1.80 -3.63 15.74
CA SER A 75 1.13 -2.34 15.88
C SER A 75 2.05 -1.30 16.55
N PRO A 76 2.12 -0.05 16.05
CA PRO A 76 2.95 1.00 16.64
C PRO A 76 2.61 1.29 18.10
N VAL A 77 1.35 1.13 18.48
CA VAL A 77 0.88 1.41 19.85
C VAL A 77 1.20 0.28 20.83
N THR A 78 1.65 -0.89 20.34
CA THR A 78 2.03 -2.03 21.19
C THR A 78 3.49 -1.99 21.64
N GLY A 79 4.27 -0.98 21.22
CA GLY A 79 5.69 -0.85 21.59
C GLY A 79 6.60 -1.91 20.98
N GLY A 80 6.15 -2.58 19.91
CA GLY A 80 6.94 -3.58 19.19
C GLY A 80 8.16 -2.98 18.49
N THR A 81 9.11 -3.84 18.11
CA THR A 81 10.33 -3.42 17.38
C THR A 81 10.19 -3.53 15.87
N ASN A 82 9.18 -4.27 15.39
CA ASN A 82 8.90 -4.48 13.96
C ASN A 82 7.64 -3.72 13.57
N VAL A 83 7.72 -2.39 13.55
CA VAL A 83 6.56 -1.51 13.35
C VAL A 83 6.71 -0.77 12.02
N VAL A 84 5.59 -0.61 11.31
CA VAL A 84 5.49 0.29 10.15
C VAL A 84 4.57 1.45 10.50
N VAL A 85 5.02 2.67 10.21
CA VAL A 85 4.23 3.90 10.33
C VAL A 85 4.30 4.63 8.99
N GLY A 86 3.16 5.10 8.51
CA GLY A 86 3.05 5.85 7.26
C GLY A 86 1.89 6.83 7.30
N PHE A 87 1.85 7.70 6.31
CA PHE A 87 0.72 8.60 6.06
C PHE A 87 -0.03 8.08 4.84
N ILE A 88 -1.36 7.98 4.97
CA ILE A 88 -2.25 7.72 3.85
C ILE A 88 -2.96 9.04 3.59
N ASP A 89 -2.78 9.58 2.40
CA ASP A 89 -3.49 10.75 1.90
C ASP A 89 -4.57 10.26 0.94
N LEU A 90 -5.80 10.74 1.10
CA LEU A 90 -6.96 10.37 0.29
C LEU A 90 -7.58 11.69 -0.21
N ASP A 91 -7.39 11.99 -1.49
CA ASP A 91 -7.92 13.17 -2.17
C ASP A 91 -9.25 12.93 -2.89
#